data_AF-A0A1E5SS97-F1
#
_entry.id   AF-A0A1E5SS97-F1
#
_cell.length_a   1.000
_cell.length_b   1.000
_cell.length_c   1.000
_cell.angle_alpha   90.00
_cell.angle_beta   90.00
_cell.angle_gamma   90.00
#
_symmetry.space_group_name_H-M   'P 1'
#
loop_
_entity.id
_entity.type
_entity.pdbx_description
1 polymer ?
#
loop_
_entity_poly.entity_id
_entity_poly.type
_entity_poly.pdbx_seq_one_letter_code
_entity_poly.pdbx_strand_id
1 'polypeptide(L)'
;MTTTNPPTMGTPLKKLKDLPKKIMTHMPFVIFRPHVHNHEGKTYRIMDYLYFYKNLVVTSPYEDGHYFDEMPPGNVLNFEATAFDKGIKRMVISYTYYFSTDIEENKLLFKMDTTEQVINEYNQANPKNPIAQQGYVNPITGIPMYFTEECEVVMPPPPPTE
;
A
#
# COMPACT_ATOMS: atom_id res chain seq x y z
N MET A 1 14.26 38.47 14.00
CA MET A 1 13.64 37.58 13.00
C MET A 1 13.69 36.17 13.57
N THR A 2 12.60 35.69 14.14
CA THR A 2 12.50 34.35 14.72
C THR A 2 11.90 33.41 13.68
N THR A 3 12.74 32.54 13.13
CA THR A 3 12.37 31.44 12.25
C THR A 3 11.51 30.44 13.01
N THR A 4 10.20 30.47 12.78
CA THR A 4 9.29 29.40 13.19
C THR A 4 9.53 28.22 12.26
N ASN A 5 10.25 27.21 12.76
CA ASN A 5 10.25 25.89 12.10
C ASN A 5 8.79 25.42 11.99
N PRO A 6 8.32 24.97 10.81
CA PRO A 6 7.01 24.36 10.72
C PRO A 6 6.96 23.15 11.66
N PRO A 7 5.80 22.87 12.31
CA PRO A 7 5.67 21.71 13.17
C PRO A 7 6.02 20.47 12.35
N THR A 8 7.07 19.75 12.78
CA THR A 8 7.42 18.45 12.24
C THR A 8 6.19 17.56 12.33
N MET A 9 5.57 17.26 11.19
CA MET A 9 4.49 16.27 11.10
C MET A 9 5.08 14.92 11.43
N GLY A 10 4.86 14.48 12.67
CA GLY A 10 5.20 13.16 13.15
C GLY A 10 6.54 13.06 13.88
N THR A 11 6.53 12.31 14.98
CA THR A 11 7.73 11.84 15.65
C THR A 11 8.50 10.95 14.66
N PRO A 12 9.81 11.17 14.42
CA PRO A 12 10.63 10.20 13.72
C PRO A 12 10.47 8.87 14.47
N LEU A 13 9.94 7.84 13.81
CA LEU A 13 9.78 6.54 14.43
C LEU A 13 11.16 6.09 14.93
N LYS A 14 11.37 6.17 16.25
CA LYS A 14 12.54 5.58 16.92
C LYS A 14 12.56 4.14 16.44
N LYS A 15 13.56 3.81 15.60
CA LYS A 15 13.82 2.52 14.97
C LYS A 15 12.85 1.45 15.46
N LEU A 16 11.94 1.01 14.60
CA LEU A 16 10.99 -0.10 14.79
C LEU A 16 11.73 -1.39 15.19
N LYS A 17 12.27 -1.42 16.41
CA LYS A 17 13.12 -2.47 16.96
C LYS A 17 12.28 -3.58 17.59
N ASP A 18 11.04 -3.25 17.95
CA ASP A 18 10.12 -4.11 18.68
C ASP A 18 8.97 -4.64 17.79
N LEU A 19 8.81 -4.12 16.56
CA LEU A 19 7.96 -4.77 15.57
C LEU A 19 8.74 -5.91 14.88
N PRO A 20 8.14 -7.10 14.70
CA PRO A 20 8.81 -8.19 14.00
C PRO A 20 9.19 -7.72 12.60
N LYS A 21 10.50 -7.61 12.33
CA LYS A 21 11.03 -7.16 11.02
C LYS A 21 10.40 -7.89 9.82
N LYS A 22 9.98 -9.14 10.04
CA LYS A 22 9.29 -9.97 9.03
C LYS A 22 7.93 -9.40 8.61
N ILE A 23 7.15 -8.85 9.55
CA ILE A 23 5.77 -8.38 9.30
C ILE A 23 5.75 -7.07 8.51
N MET A 24 6.66 -6.13 8.82
CA MET A 24 6.70 -4.83 8.13
C MET A 24 7.13 -4.89 6.67
N THR A 25 7.89 -5.92 6.26
CA THR A 25 8.52 -5.94 4.92
C THR A 25 7.55 -6.42 3.83
N HIS A 26 6.30 -6.71 4.20
CA HIS A 26 5.34 -7.40 3.35
C HIS A 26 3.92 -6.88 3.51
N MET A 27 3.62 -5.98 4.46
CA MET A 27 2.27 -5.47 4.61
C MET A 27 2.09 -4.16 3.82
N PRO A 28 1.08 -4.07 2.93
CA PRO A 28 0.65 -2.77 2.40
C PRO A 28 0.03 -1.94 3.52
N PHE A 29 0.38 -0.67 3.57
CA PHE A 29 -0.26 0.32 4.42
C PHE A 29 -1.17 1.16 3.53
N VAL A 30 -2.48 1.03 3.75
CA VAL A 30 -3.48 1.89 3.11
C VAL A 30 -3.97 2.87 4.16
N ILE A 31 -3.80 4.16 3.90
CA ILE A 31 -4.10 5.22 4.85
C ILE A 31 -4.99 6.24 4.16
N PHE A 32 -6.19 6.45 4.71
CA PHE A 32 -7.03 7.58 4.30
C PHE A 32 -6.69 8.79 5.16
N ARG A 33 -6.39 9.93 4.53
CA ARG A 33 -6.09 11.16 5.25
C ARG A 33 -7.35 11.75 5.89
N PRO A 34 -7.23 12.48 7.02
CA PRO A 34 -8.36 13.13 7.67
C PRO A 34 -8.86 14.39 6.94
N HIS A 35 -8.26 14.74 5.80
CA HIS A 35 -8.61 15.92 5.01
C HIS A 35 -8.98 15.53 3.58
N VAL A 36 -9.85 16.33 2.98
CA VAL A 36 -10.24 16.20 1.57
C VAL A 36 -9.40 17.09 0.67
N HIS A 37 -9.38 16.77 -0.61
CA HIS A 37 -8.77 17.56 -1.67
C HIS A 37 -9.83 18.03 -2.66
N ASN A 38 -9.82 19.32 -3.00
CA ASN A 38 -10.73 19.88 -3.99
C ASN A 38 -10.01 20.00 -5.34
N HIS A 39 -10.60 19.41 -6.38
CA HIS A 39 -10.07 19.44 -7.75
C HIS A 39 -11.23 19.55 -8.73
N GLU A 40 -11.14 20.50 -9.67
CA GLU A 40 -12.15 20.71 -10.73
C GLU A 40 -13.61 20.78 -10.25
N GLY A 41 -13.83 21.39 -9.07
CA GLY A 41 -15.17 21.55 -8.49
C GLY A 41 -15.72 20.31 -7.77
N LYS A 42 -14.93 19.24 -7.67
CA LYS A 42 -15.24 18.02 -6.92
C LYS A 42 -14.38 17.90 -5.67
N THR A 43 -14.86 17.12 -4.71
CA THR A 43 -14.19 16.86 -3.44
C THR A 43 -13.74 15.40 -3.40
N TYR A 44 -12.49 15.17 -3.00
CA TYR A 44 -11.86 13.84 -2.99
C TYR A 44 -11.30 13.49 -1.62
N ARG A 45 -11.51 12.24 -1.19
CA ARG A 45 -10.80 11.59 -0.10
C ARG A 45 -9.40 11.21 -0.59
N ILE A 46 -8.38 11.49 0.20
CA ILE A 46 -7.00 11.18 -0.15
C ILE A 46 -6.62 9.83 0.46
N MET A 47 -6.18 8.89 -0.38
CA MET A 47 -5.69 7.59 0.04
C MET A 47 -4.20 7.47 -0.28
N ASP A 48 -3.37 7.29 0.74
CA ASP A 48 -1.97 6.93 0.56
C ASP A 48 -1.81 5.41 0.61
N TYR A 49 -1.11 4.87 -0.36
CA TYR A 49 -0.64 3.50 -0.41
C TYR A 49 0.86 3.48 -0.16
N LEU A 50 1.29 2.76 0.87
CA LEU A 50 2.70 2.49 1.12
C LEU A 50 2.98 0.99 1.12
N TYR A 51 3.91 0.55 0.29
CA TYR A 51 4.37 -0.84 0.29
C TYR A 51 5.88 -0.92 0.36
N PHE A 52 6.38 -1.61 1.38
CA PHE A 52 7.80 -1.78 1.62
C PHE A 52 8.23 -3.13 1.08
N TYR A 53 9.21 -3.16 0.19
CA TYR A 53 9.80 -4.41 -0.26
C TYR A 53 11.28 -4.23 -0.58
N LYS A 54 11.98 -5.35 -0.62
CA LYS A 54 13.39 -5.43 -0.97
C LYS A 54 13.56 -6.40 -2.11
N ASN A 55 14.19 -5.98 -3.19
CA ASN A 55 14.43 -6.79 -4.37
C ASN A 55 13.20 -7.24 -5.18
N LEU A 56 12.00 -6.68 -4.95
CA LEU A 56 10.89 -6.84 -5.89
C LEU A 56 10.83 -5.62 -6.80
N VAL A 57 10.19 -5.76 -7.95
CA VAL A 57 9.70 -4.67 -8.79
C VAL A 57 8.19 -4.78 -8.72
N VAL A 58 7.51 -3.73 -8.25
CA VAL A 58 6.05 -3.71 -8.17
C VAL A 58 5.53 -2.55 -9.01
N THR A 59 4.49 -2.79 -9.78
CA THR A 59 3.80 -1.80 -10.61
C THR A 59 2.38 -1.59 -10.13
N SER A 60 1.92 -0.35 -10.21
CA SER A 60 0.53 0.01 -9.99
C SER A 60 -0.26 -0.05 -11.30
N PRO A 61 -1.55 -0.42 -11.28
CA PRO A 61 -2.43 -0.33 -12.44
C PRO A 61 -2.80 1.12 -12.79
N TYR A 62 -2.55 2.07 -11.89
CA TYR A 62 -2.83 3.50 -12.05
C TYR A 62 -1.60 4.36 -11.75
N GLU A 63 -1.56 5.55 -12.35
CA GLU A 63 -0.51 6.53 -12.08
C GLU A 63 -0.61 7.11 -10.66
N ASP A 64 0.52 7.57 -10.14
CA ASP A 64 0.53 8.35 -8.90
C ASP A 64 -0.27 9.65 -9.07
N GLY A 65 -1.19 9.91 -8.15
CA GLY A 65 -2.10 11.06 -8.20
C GLY A 65 -3.37 10.84 -9.02
N HIS A 66 -3.72 9.60 -9.37
CA HIS A 66 -4.95 9.30 -10.10
C HIS A 66 -6.22 9.71 -9.31
N TYR A 67 -7.20 10.26 -10.04
CA TYR A 67 -8.51 10.67 -9.52
C TYR A 67 -9.60 9.66 -9.93
N PHE A 68 -10.22 9.05 -8.95
CA PHE A 68 -11.32 8.10 -9.08
C PHE A 68 -12.65 8.81 -8.83
N ASP A 69 -13.38 9.09 -9.91
CA ASP A 69 -14.78 9.53 -9.82
C ASP A 69 -15.77 8.38 -9.59
N GLU A 70 -15.33 7.16 -9.93
CA GLU A 70 -16.03 5.90 -9.73
C GLU A 70 -15.06 4.88 -9.12
N MET A 71 -15.58 3.80 -8.52
CA MET A 71 -14.72 2.72 -8.03
C MET A 71 -13.92 2.07 -9.17
N PRO A 72 -12.68 1.63 -8.92
CA PRO A 72 -11.94 0.83 -9.89
C PRO A 72 -12.72 -0.45 -10.23
N PRO A 73 -12.50 -1.08 -11.40
CA PRO A 73 -13.21 -2.28 -11.79
C PRO A 73 -13.19 -3.37 -10.70
N GLY A 74 -14.37 -3.89 -10.36
CA GLY A 74 -14.53 -4.90 -9.30
C GLY A 74 -14.28 -4.38 -7.88
N ASN A 75 -14.12 -3.07 -7.69
CA ASN A 75 -13.70 -2.42 -6.45
C ASN A 75 -12.29 -2.83 -6.00
N VAL A 76 -11.41 -3.26 -6.91
CA VAL A 76 -10.07 -3.79 -6.59
C VAL A 76 -8.96 -2.85 -7.08
N LEU A 77 -8.02 -2.52 -6.20
CA LEU A 77 -6.69 -2.05 -6.57
C LEU A 77 -5.75 -3.25 -6.71
N ASN A 78 -5.45 -3.64 -7.95
CA ASN A 78 -4.62 -4.81 -8.25
C ASN A 78 -3.21 -4.41 -8.66
N PHE A 79 -2.25 -4.58 -7.77
CA PHE A 79 -0.83 -4.31 -8.03
C PHE A 79 -0.14 -5.56 -8.58
N GLU A 80 0.96 -5.39 -9.29
CA GLU A 80 1.69 -6.53 -9.86
C GLU A 80 3.15 -6.52 -9.43
N ALA A 81 3.62 -7.61 -8.83
CA ALA A 81 5.04 -7.85 -8.58
C ALA A 81 5.65 -8.52 -9.82
N THR A 82 6.14 -7.70 -10.75
CA THR A 82 6.51 -8.12 -12.11
C THR A 82 7.87 -8.81 -12.19
N ALA A 83 8.82 -8.47 -11.31
CA ALA A 83 10.17 -9.02 -11.36
C ALA A 83 10.88 -9.02 -10.01
N PHE A 84 11.94 -9.83 -9.94
CA PHE A 84 12.92 -9.78 -8.87
C PHE A 84 14.20 -9.08 -9.36
N ASP A 85 14.71 -8.12 -8.58
CA ASP A 85 15.94 -7.38 -8.91
C ASP A 85 16.82 -7.17 -7.67
N LYS A 86 18.00 -7.82 -7.66
CA LYS A 86 19.00 -7.71 -6.57
C LYS A 86 19.55 -6.29 -6.40
N GLY A 87 19.43 -5.42 -7.40
CA GLY A 87 19.81 -4.01 -7.35
C GLY A 87 18.90 -3.18 -6.45
N ILE A 88 17.64 -3.59 -6.25
CA ILE A 88 16.66 -2.87 -5.45
C ILE A 88 16.88 -3.15 -3.95
N LYS A 89 17.69 -2.32 -3.30
CA LYS A 89 18.08 -2.55 -1.90
C LYS A 89 16.95 -2.33 -0.89
N ARG A 90 16.10 -1.34 -1.13
CA ARG A 90 14.87 -1.02 -0.40
C ARG A 90 14.01 -0.17 -1.33
N MET A 91 12.76 -0.53 -1.54
CA MET A 91 11.80 0.30 -2.24
C MET A 91 10.58 0.52 -1.34
N VAL A 92 10.16 1.77 -1.27
CA VAL A 92 8.87 2.17 -0.75
C VAL A 92 8.10 2.56 -2.00
N ILE A 93 7.12 1.76 -2.39
CA ILE A 93 6.09 2.32 -3.25
C ILE A 93 5.28 3.26 -2.39
N SER A 94 5.15 4.50 -2.86
CA SER A 94 4.27 5.51 -2.30
C SER A 94 3.41 5.99 -3.44
N TYR A 95 2.14 5.62 -3.44
CA TYR A 95 1.14 6.18 -4.35
C TYR A 95 0.11 6.95 -3.55
N THR A 96 -0.32 8.08 -4.07
CA THR A 96 -1.47 8.82 -3.55
C THR A 96 -2.58 8.74 -4.58
N TYR A 97 -3.77 8.30 -4.16
CA TYR A 97 -4.97 8.25 -4.97
C TYR A 97 -6.05 9.16 -4.38
N TYR A 98 -6.90 9.68 -5.24
CA TYR A 98 -7.97 10.60 -4.86
C TYR A 98 -9.31 9.96 -5.21
N PHE A 99 -10.12 9.60 -4.21
CA PHE A 99 -11.44 8.99 -4.41
C PHE A 99 -12.53 10.01 -4.17
N SER A 100 -13.44 10.20 -5.13
CA SER A 100 -14.53 11.16 -4.98
C SER A 100 -15.32 10.89 -3.70
N THR A 101 -15.70 11.95 -2.99
CA THR A 101 -16.55 11.83 -1.80
C THR A 101 -17.93 11.26 -2.13
N ASP A 102 -18.36 11.39 -3.38
CA ASP A 102 -19.68 10.95 -3.89
C ASP A 102 -19.75 9.44 -4.13
N ILE A 103 -18.62 8.72 -4.06
CA ILE A 103 -18.61 7.26 -4.09
C ILE A 103 -19.31 6.74 -2.82
N GLU A 104 -20.46 6.08 -3.01
CA GLU A 104 -21.27 5.48 -1.94
C GLU A 104 -20.65 4.19 -1.38
N GLU A 105 -19.91 3.46 -2.22
CA GLU A 105 -19.21 2.24 -1.84
C GLU A 105 -18.14 2.53 -0.78
N ASN A 106 -18.16 1.77 0.30
CA ASN A 106 -17.20 1.91 1.40
C ASN A 106 -16.17 0.78 1.43
N LYS A 107 -16.21 -0.12 0.45
CA LYS A 107 -15.33 -1.28 0.37
C LYS A 107 -14.37 -1.15 -0.81
N LEU A 108 -13.08 -1.06 -0.50
CA LEU A 108 -11.99 -1.16 -1.46
C LEU A 108 -11.24 -2.46 -1.21
N LEU A 109 -11.05 -3.24 -2.26
CA LEU A 109 -10.29 -4.47 -2.23
C LEU A 109 -8.86 -4.19 -2.70
N PHE A 110 -7.90 -4.82 -2.05
CA PHE A 110 -6.49 -4.76 -2.43
C PHE A 110 -6.00 -6.16 -2.79
N LYS A 111 -5.26 -6.25 -3.89
CA LYS A 111 -4.59 -7.48 -4.31
C LYS A 111 -3.22 -7.18 -4.89
N MET A 112 -2.29 -8.11 -4.73
CA MET A 112 -0.99 -8.09 -5.41
C MET A 112 -0.80 -9.38 -6.21
N ASP A 113 -0.77 -9.31 -7.52
CA ASP A 113 -0.46 -10.48 -8.35
C ASP A 113 1.06 -10.69 -8.44
N THR A 114 1.49 -11.96 -8.41
CA THR A 114 2.90 -12.35 -8.57
C THR A 114 2.99 -13.77 -9.12
N THR A 115 4.12 -14.12 -9.75
CA THR A 115 4.40 -15.51 -10.17
C THR A 115 5.15 -16.29 -9.10
N GLU A 116 5.02 -17.63 -9.10
CA GLU A 116 5.79 -18.52 -8.22
C GLU A 116 7.30 -18.37 -8.41
N GLN A 117 7.74 -18.09 -9.65
CA GLN A 117 9.15 -17.85 -9.96
C GLN A 117 9.69 -16.63 -9.20
N VAL A 118 8.98 -15.50 -9.26
CA VAL A 118 9.37 -14.26 -8.56
C VAL A 118 9.42 -14.48 -7.05
N ILE A 119 8.45 -15.23 -6.49
CA ILE A 119 8.42 -15.58 -5.08
C ILE A 119 9.63 -16.43 -4.68
N ASN A 120 9.98 -17.43 -5.49
CA ASN A 120 11.11 -18.31 -5.23
C ASN A 120 12.44 -17.54 -5.26
N GLU A 121 12.64 -16.70 -6.27
CA GLU A 121 13.83 -15.86 -6.40
C GLU A 121 13.96 -14.88 -5.22
N TYR A 122 12.84 -14.25 -4.83
CA TYR A 122 12.79 -13.38 -3.66
C TYR A 122 13.18 -14.13 -2.38
N ASN A 123 12.56 -15.30 -2.13
CA ASN A 123 12.76 -16.06 -0.90
C ASN A 123 14.19 -16.58 -0.78
N GLN A 124 14.80 -17.01 -1.90
CA GLN A 124 16.21 -17.38 -1.94
C GLN A 124 17.14 -16.21 -1.59
N ALA A 125 16.81 -15.00 -2.05
CA ALA A 125 17.61 -13.80 -1.78
C ALA A 125 17.35 -13.18 -0.39
N ASN A 126 16.20 -13.46 0.20
CA ASN A 126 15.76 -12.91 1.48
C ASN A 126 15.34 -14.02 2.48
N PRO A 127 16.21 -15.01 2.78
CA PRO A 127 15.84 -16.19 3.58
C PRO A 127 15.47 -15.86 5.03
N LYS A 128 15.82 -14.66 5.52
CA LYS A 128 15.45 -14.18 6.86
C LYS A 128 14.07 -13.52 6.91
N ASN A 129 13.57 -13.04 5.78
CA ASN A 129 12.28 -12.38 5.62
C ASN A 129 11.54 -12.93 4.39
N PRO A 130 11.34 -14.25 4.28
CA PRO A 130 10.62 -14.78 3.14
C PRO A 130 9.18 -14.25 3.16
N ILE A 131 8.60 -14.13 1.98
CA ILE A 131 7.19 -13.81 1.77
C ILE A 131 6.30 -14.80 2.57
N ALA A 132 6.77 -16.03 2.81
CA ALA A 132 6.00 -17.14 3.39
C ALA A 132 5.92 -17.32 4.93
N GLN A 133 6.57 -16.48 5.76
CA GLN A 133 6.69 -16.80 7.20
C GLN A 133 5.81 -15.94 8.11
N GLN A 134 4.59 -16.44 8.36
CA GLN A 134 3.67 -16.16 9.48
C GLN A 134 2.62 -15.04 9.36
N GLY A 135 1.41 -15.36 9.85
CA GLY A 135 0.37 -14.42 10.30
C GLY A 135 -0.79 -14.18 9.34
N TYR A 136 -0.51 -14.15 8.03
CA TYR A 136 -1.49 -13.86 6.98
C TYR A 136 -1.03 -14.54 5.69
N VAL A 137 -0.74 -15.84 5.74
CA VAL A 137 -0.14 -16.61 4.64
C VAL A 137 -1.08 -17.75 4.29
N ASN A 138 -1.40 -17.89 3.01
CA ASN A 138 -2.16 -19.03 2.51
C ASN A 138 -1.43 -20.33 2.88
N PRO A 139 -2.05 -21.25 3.63
CA PRO A 139 -1.39 -22.42 4.19
C PRO A 139 -0.97 -23.46 3.12
N ILE A 140 -1.52 -23.37 1.90
CA ILE A 140 -1.24 -24.29 0.80
C ILE A 140 -0.05 -23.78 -0.02
N THR A 141 -0.04 -22.50 -0.37
CA THR A 141 0.97 -21.91 -1.27
C THR A 141 2.14 -21.30 -0.53
N GLY A 142 2.00 -20.98 0.76
CA GLY A 142 3.02 -20.28 1.52
C GLY A 142 3.19 -18.83 1.06
N ILE A 143 2.18 -18.21 0.47
CA ILE A 143 2.23 -16.82 -0.01
C ILE A 143 1.30 -15.97 0.89
N PRO A 144 1.66 -14.73 1.29
CA PRO A 144 0.77 -13.84 2.01
C PRO A 144 -0.57 -13.71 1.32
N MET A 145 -1.63 -13.62 2.12
CA MET A 145 -3.00 -13.67 1.64
C MET A 145 -3.29 -12.58 0.63
N TYR A 146 -2.72 -11.37 0.74
CA TYR A 146 -2.92 -10.32 -0.27
C TYR A 146 -2.28 -10.63 -1.64
N PHE A 147 -1.41 -11.66 -1.74
CA PHE A 147 -0.94 -12.18 -3.03
C PHE A 147 -1.80 -13.33 -3.57
N THR A 148 -2.70 -13.89 -2.76
CA THR A 148 -3.53 -15.06 -3.12
C THR A 148 -5.03 -14.78 -3.08
N GLU A 149 -5.43 -13.75 -2.35
CA GLU A 149 -6.80 -13.37 -1.98
C GLU A 149 -6.90 -11.84 -1.93
N GLU A 150 -8.10 -11.33 -2.19
CA GLU A 150 -8.40 -9.92 -2.06
C GLU A 150 -8.52 -9.53 -0.59
N CYS A 151 -7.76 -8.52 -0.17
CA CYS A 151 -7.82 -7.97 1.19
C CYS A 151 -8.75 -6.77 1.22
N GLU A 152 -9.72 -6.80 2.13
CA GLU A 152 -10.68 -5.72 2.30
C GLU A 152 -10.09 -4.54 3.08
N VAL A 153 -10.25 -3.34 2.52
CA VAL A 153 -10.00 -2.07 3.17
C VAL A 153 -11.32 -1.32 3.24
N VAL A 154 -11.74 -1.00 4.46
CA VAL A 154 -12.91 -0.16 4.69
C VAL A 154 -12.51 1.29 4.44
N MET A 155 -13.09 1.91 3.42
CA MET A 155 -12.97 3.33 3.16
C MET A 155 -13.76 4.08 4.25
N PRO A 156 -13.11 4.99 5.00
CA PRO A 156 -13.84 5.78 5.97
C PRO A 156 -14.85 6.69 5.27
N PRO A 157 -15.91 7.11 5.98
CA PRO A 157 -16.80 8.16 5.46
C PRO A 157 -15.99 9.43 5.15
N PRO A 158 -16.50 10.30 4.26
CA PRO A 158 -15.89 11.59 4.01
C PRO A 158 -15.67 12.34 5.34
N PRO A 159 -14.50 12.99 5.53
CA PRO A 159 -14.33 13.95 6.61
C PRO A 159 -15.42 15.04 6.51
N PRO A 160 -15.87 15.61 7.65
CA PRO A 160 -16.75 16.77 7.62
C PRO A 160 -16.11 17.89 6.80
N THR A 161 -16.89 18.53 5.93
CA THR A 161 -16.48 19.76 5.25
C THR A 161 -16.47 20.89 6.29
N GLU A 162 -15.31 21.53 6.49
CA GLU A 162 -15.20 22.79 7.25
C GLU A 162 -15.73 23.99 6.45
#